data_AF-A0A453JSY1-F1
#
_entry.id   AF-A0A453JSY1-F1
#
_cell.length_a   1.000
_cell.length_b   1.000
_cell.length_c   1.000
_cell.angle_alpha   90.00
_cell.angle_beta   90.00
_cell.angle_gamma   90.00
#
_symmetry.space_group_name_H-M   'P 1'
#
loop_
_entity.id
_entity.type
_entity.pdbx_description
1 polymer ?
#
loop_
_entity_poly.entity_id
_entity_poly.type
_entity_poly.pdbx_seq_one_letter_code
_entity_poly.pdbx_strand_id
1 'polypeptide(L)'
;MDPRRSLDGEANETCWSDLEFCKDTKTVAEQAAWELAKERKLDLVVINPSLVLGPLLQSAVNASTWHIAKYLDGSVQTYTNAAQAYVHVRDVADAHARAYEIPNAHGRYLCAGRTLHRAEVCRILAKFFPEYPVPTRCKEGAGE
;
A
#
# COMPACT_ATOMS: atom_id res chain seq x y z
N MET A 1 -6.84 8.32 -3.96
CA MET A 1 -6.61 9.64 -3.33
C MET A 1 -7.77 10.53 -3.75
N ASP A 2 -8.48 11.15 -2.82
CA ASP A 2 -9.55 12.12 -3.11
C ASP A 2 -9.17 13.45 -2.42
N PRO A 3 -8.92 14.54 -3.18
CA PRO A 3 -8.47 15.81 -2.62
C PRO A 3 -9.55 16.53 -1.80
N ARG A 4 -10.83 16.12 -1.94
CA ARG A 4 -11.95 16.69 -1.20
C ARG A 4 -12.10 16.07 0.19
N ARG A 5 -11.39 14.97 0.46
CA ARG A 5 -11.46 14.28 1.75
C ARG A 5 -10.67 15.07 2.79
N SER A 6 -11.26 15.25 3.97
CA SER A 6 -10.55 15.85 5.11
C SER A 6 -9.25 15.09 5.39
N LEU A 7 -8.18 15.84 5.65
CA LEU A 7 -6.89 15.27 6.04
C LEU A 7 -6.99 14.50 7.38
N ASP A 8 -7.95 14.88 8.22
CA ASP A 8 -8.26 14.22 9.49
C ASP A 8 -9.30 13.09 9.35
N GLY A 9 -9.79 12.85 8.13
CA GLY A 9 -10.78 11.81 7.86
C GLY A 9 -10.16 10.41 7.92
N GLU A 10 -10.73 9.55 8.76
CA GLU A 10 -10.35 8.14 8.83
C GLU A 10 -10.58 7.45 7.48
N ALA A 11 -9.59 6.67 7.02
CA ALA A 11 -9.73 5.85 5.82
C ALA A 11 -10.44 4.54 6.18
N ASN A 12 -11.51 4.25 5.45
CA ASN A 12 -12.33 3.06 5.62
C ASN A 12 -12.75 2.49 4.26
N GLU A 13 -13.47 1.38 4.29
CA GLU A 13 -13.91 0.58 3.14
C GLU A 13 -14.85 1.33 2.19
N THR A 14 -15.46 2.43 2.64
CA THR A 14 -16.33 3.27 1.80
C THR A 14 -15.54 4.32 1.02
N CYS A 15 -14.25 4.49 1.31
CA CYS A 15 -13.41 5.47 0.63
C CYS A 15 -13.01 4.96 -0.78
N TRP A 16 -13.21 5.82 -1.78
CA TRP A 16 -12.78 5.61 -3.16
C TRP A 16 -11.79 6.69 -3.59
N SER A 17 -10.93 6.38 -4.56
CA SER A 17 -10.09 7.39 -5.19
C SER A 17 -10.92 8.29 -6.09
N ASP A 18 -10.60 9.59 -6.11
CA ASP A 18 -11.13 10.49 -7.11
C ASP A 18 -10.42 10.25 -8.44
N LEU A 19 -11.16 9.86 -9.47
CA LEU A 19 -10.60 9.47 -10.78
C LEU A 19 -10.13 10.65 -11.61
N GLU A 20 -10.62 11.86 -11.35
CA GLU A 20 -10.17 13.08 -12.04
C GLU A 20 -8.79 13.51 -11.51
N PHE A 21 -8.61 13.42 -10.20
CA PHE A 21 -7.37 13.76 -9.52
C PHE A 21 -6.33 12.64 -9.58
N CYS A 22 -6.77 11.38 -9.51
CA CYS A 22 -5.91 10.21 -9.49
C CYS A 22 -6.48 9.17 -10.46
N LYS A 23 -5.94 9.14 -11.69
CA LYS A 23 -6.23 8.08 -12.67
C LYS A 23 -5.58 6.77 -12.25
N ASP A 24 -6.14 6.18 -11.20
CA ASP A 24 -5.72 4.90 -10.66
C ASP A 24 -6.42 3.78 -11.42
N THR A 25 -5.65 3.07 -12.26
CA THR A 25 -6.13 1.92 -13.01
C THR A 25 -6.70 0.84 -12.11
N LYS A 26 -6.25 0.74 -10.85
CA LYS A 26 -6.80 -0.20 -9.88
C LYS A 26 -8.20 0.17 -9.45
N THR A 27 -8.48 1.47 -9.29
CA THR A 27 -9.83 1.96 -8.93
C THR A 27 -10.83 1.63 -10.05
N VAL A 28 -10.44 1.90 -11.31
CA VAL A 28 -11.28 1.57 -12.47
C VAL A 28 -11.48 0.05 -12.61
N ALA A 29 -10.43 -0.73 -12.42
CA ALA A 29 -10.51 -2.19 -12.48
C ALA A 29 -11.42 -2.78 -11.38
N GLU A 30 -11.35 -2.24 -10.15
CA GLU A 30 -12.21 -2.68 -9.06
C GLU A 30 -13.69 -2.35 -9.33
N GLN A 31 -13.99 -1.14 -9.82
CA GLN A 31 -15.35 -0.76 -10.21
C GLN A 31 -15.90 -1.67 -11.32
N ALA A 32 -15.09 -1.97 -12.34
CA ALA A 32 -15.47 -2.90 -13.40
C ALA A 32 -15.72 -4.33 -12.88
N ALA A 33 -14.93 -4.79 -11.90
CA ALA A 33 -15.13 -6.09 -11.26
C ALA A 33 -16.47 -6.15 -10.50
N TRP A 34 -16.84 -5.09 -9.78
CA TRP A 34 -18.13 -4.99 -9.08
C TRP A 34 -19.32 -5.03 -10.04
N GLU A 35 -19.27 -4.27 -11.15
CA GLU A 35 -20.33 -4.30 -12.16
C GLU A 35 -20.46 -5.69 -12.80
N LEU A 36 -19.33 -6.31 -13.17
CA LEU A 36 -19.34 -7.65 -13.75
C LEU A 36 -19.89 -8.70 -12.77
N ALA A 37 -19.51 -8.62 -11.49
CA ALA A 37 -20.01 -9.53 -10.46
C ALA A 37 -21.53 -9.41 -10.31
N LYS A 38 -22.05 -8.17 -10.30
CA LYS A 38 -23.50 -7.91 -10.27
C LYS A 38 -24.21 -8.46 -11.51
N GLU A 39 -23.69 -8.21 -12.71
CA GLU A 39 -24.26 -8.71 -13.96
C GLU A 39 -24.30 -10.24 -14.02
N ARG A 40 -23.24 -10.89 -13.52
CA ARG A 40 -23.06 -12.35 -13.57
C ARG A 40 -23.57 -13.07 -12.32
N LYS A 41 -24.10 -12.33 -11.33
CA LYS A 41 -24.54 -12.85 -10.03
C LYS A 41 -23.45 -13.65 -9.32
N LEU A 42 -22.22 -13.14 -9.37
CA LEU A 42 -21.08 -13.68 -8.64
C LEU A 42 -21.02 -13.05 -7.24
N ASP A 43 -20.70 -13.86 -6.24
CA ASP A 43 -20.33 -13.36 -4.92
C ASP A 43 -18.91 -12.82 -4.98
N LEU A 44 -18.73 -11.55 -4.60
CA LEU A 44 -17.46 -10.82 -4.71
C LEU A 44 -17.12 -10.17 -3.38
N VAL A 45 -15.89 -10.44 -2.94
CA VAL A 45 -15.24 -9.76 -1.81
C VAL A 45 -13.90 -9.21 -2.32
N VAL A 46 -13.58 -7.98 -1.93
CA VAL A 46 -12.32 -7.32 -2.33
C VAL A 46 -11.43 -7.09 -1.11
N ILE A 47 -10.17 -7.50 -1.22
CA ILE A 47 -9.12 -7.13 -0.26
C ILE A 47 -8.31 -6.00 -0.87
N ASN A 48 -8.22 -4.87 -0.16
CA ASN A 48 -7.45 -3.70 -0.58
C ASN A 48 -6.19 -3.58 0.29
N PRO A 49 -5.08 -4.23 -0.08
CA PRO A 49 -3.85 -4.13 0.68
C PRO A 49 -3.14 -2.78 0.47
N SER A 50 -2.49 -2.32 1.54
CA SER A 50 -1.51 -1.23 1.48
C SER A 50 -0.17 -1.68 0.87
N LEU A 51 0.95 -0.99 1.15
CA LEU A 51 2.25 -1.39 0.61
C LEU A 51 2.71 -2.71 1.27
N VAL A 52 2.65 -3.79 0.49
CA VAL A 52 2.92 -5.15 0.98
C VAL A 52 4.41 -5.42 1.08
N LEU A 53 4.89 -5.80 2.26
CA LEU A 53 6.27 -6.18 2.53
C LEU A 53 6.34 -7.57 3.18
N GLY A 54 7.47 -8.26 3.01
CA GLY A 54 7.73 -9.54 3.65
C GLY A 54 8.71 -10.40 2.85
N PRO A 55 8.96 -11.64 3.30
CA PRO A 55 9.82 -12.57 2.58
C PRO A 55 9.31 -12.84 1.16
N LEU A 56 10.23 -12.84 0.18
CA LEU A 56 9.92 -13.18 -1.20
C LEU A 56 10.01 -14.69 -1.40
N LEU A 57 9.00 -15.28 -2.03
CA LEU A 57 9.05 -16.68 -2.48
C LEU A 57 9.58 -16.79 -3.91
N GLN A 58 9.40 -15.74 -4.71
CA GLN A 58 9.97 -15.60 -6.04
C GLN A 58 11.40 -15.02 -5.97
N SER A 59 12.20 -15.29 -7.00
CA SER A 59 13.56 -14.73 -7.13
C SER A 59 13.58 -13.25 -7.51
N ALA A 60 12.56 -12.77 -8.22
CA ALA A 60 12.49 -11.40 -8.70
C ALA A 60 11.98 -10.42 -7.62
N VAL A 61 12.65 -9.28 -7.50
CA VAL A 61 12.21 -8.19 -6.61
C VAL A 61 10.95 -7.55 -7.17
N ASN A 62 9.87 -7.50 -6.38
CA ASN A 62 8.65 -6.81 -6.76
C ASN A 62 8.73 -5.30 -6.42
N ALA A 63 7.81 -4.51 -6.97
CA ALA A 63 7.82 -3.05 -6.82
C ALA A 63 7.78 -2.57 -5.35
N SER A 64 7.04 -3.26 -4.48
CA SER A 64 6.94 -2.89 -3.06
C SER A 64 8.23 -3.18 -2.29
N THR A 65 8.90 -4.30 -2.56
CA THR A 65 10.21 -4.61 -1.97
C THR A 65 11.28 -3.67 -2.51
N TRP A 66 11.26 -3.36 -3.81
CA TRP A 66 12.16 -2.37 -4.40
C TRP A 66 12.05 -1.00 -3.73
N HIS A 67 10.82 -0.59 -3.37
CA HIS A 67 10.58 0.65 -2.64
C HIS A 67 11.32 0.72 -1.30
N ILE A 68 11.66 -0.41 -0.68
CA ILE A 68 12.50 -0.48 0.52
C ILE A 68 13.98 -0.69 0.16
N ALA A 69 14.27 -1.62 -0.76
CA ALA A 69 15.64 -1.99 -1.13
C ALA A 69 16.48 -0.81 -1.61
N LYS A 70 15.88 0.14 -2.33
CA LYS A 70 16.56 1.36 -2.81
C LYS A 70 17.19 2.22 -1.70
N TYR A 71 16.69 2.11 -0.47
CA TYR A 71 17.24 2.82 0.69
C TYR A 71 18.47 2.10 1.26
N LEU A 72 18.61 0.80 1.01
CA LEU A 72 19.71 0.00 1.51
C LEU A 72 20.86 -0.03 0.50
N ASP A 73 20.58 -0.11 -0.80
CA ASP A 73 21.63 -0.22 -1.82
C ASP A 73 22.26 1.13 -2.25
N GLY A 74 21.80 2.25 -1.68
CA GLY A 74 22.27 3.60 -2.00
C GLY A 74 21.73 4.17 -3.32
N SER A 75 20.78 3.51 -3.97
CA SER A 75 20.13 4.01 -5.20
C SER A 75 19.43 5.35 -5.00
N VAL A 76 19.04 5.67 -3.76
CA VAL A 76 18.56 7.01 -3.38
C VAL A 76 19.35 7.54 -2.19
N GLN A 77 19.71 8.83 -2.23
CA GLN A 77 20.43 9.51 -1.15
C GLN A 77 19.51 10.32 -0.22
N THR A 78 18.23 10.44 -0.58
CA THR A 78 17.20 11.15 0.19
C THR A 78 15.89 10.38 0.21
N TYR A 79 15.07 10.60 1.23
CA TYR A 79 13.70 10.09 1.29
C TYR A 79 12.67 11.18 1.01
N THR A 80 11.48 10.84 0.50
CA THR A 80 10.42 11.84 0.25
C THR A 80 9.64 12.18 1.51
N ASN A 81 9.16 13.42 1.64
CA ASN A 81 8.25 13.83 2.72
C ASN A 81 6.85 13.24 2.48
N ALA A 82 6.66 11.97 2.82
CA ALA A 82 5.42 11.26 2.58
C ALA A 82 5.21 10.17 3.63
N ALA A 83 3.94 9.86 3.92
CA ALA A 83 3.53 8.72 4.73
C ALA A 83 2.83 7.67 3.87
N GLN A 84 2.94 6.41 4.26
CA GLN A 84 2.27 5.29 3.60
C GLN A 84 1.97 4.20 4.62
N ALA A 85 0.83 3.53 4.45
CA ALA A 85 0.51 2.30 5.17
C ALA A 85 1.28 1.09 4.63
N TYR A 86 1.75 0.26 5.55
CA TYR A 86 2.48 -0.97 5.27
C TYR A 86 1.75 -2.16 5.86
N VAL A 87 1.76 -3.29 5.16
CA VAL A 87 1.15 -4.55 5.61
C VAL A 87 2.08 -5.72 5.33
N HIS A 88 2.09 -6.72 6.20
CA HIS A 88 2.90 -7.91 6.00
C HIS A 88 2.23 -8.85 4.98
N VAL A 89 3.01 -9.48 4.10
CA VAL A 89 2.50 -10.35 3.01
C VAL A 89 1.67 -11.52 3.53
N ARG A 90 2.01 -12.06 4.71
CA ARG A 90 1.24 -13.14 5.34
C ARG A 90 -0.14 -12.66 5.81
N ASP A 91 -0.24 -11.44 6.33
CA ASP A 91 -1.53 -10.88 6.75
C ASP A 91 -2.45 -10.68 5.54
N VAL A 92 -1.89 -10.28 4.39
CA VAL A 92 -2.64 -10.18 3.14
C VAL A 92 -3.11 -11.57 2.68
N ALA A 93 -2.25 -12.58 2.71
CA ALA A 93 -2.62 -13.94 2.33
C ALA A 93 -3.73 -14.50 3.24
N ASP A 94 -3.56 -14.33 4.56
CA ASP A 94 -4.55 -14.73 5.57
C ASP A 94 -5.87 -13.99 5.39
N ALA A 95 -5.84 -12.70 5.05
CA ALA A 95 -7.05 -11.92 4.78
C ALA A 95 -7.84 -12.48 3.59
N HIS A 96 -7.16 -12.87 2.50
CA HIS A 96 -7.82 -13.50 1.36
C HIS A 96 -8.41 -14.87 1.74
N ALA A 97 -7.65 -15.72 2.44
CA ALA A 97 -8.13 -17.03 2.87
C ALA A 97 -9.37 -16.91 3.76
N ARG A 98 -9.33 -16.02 4.76
CA ARG A 98 -10.46 -15.77 5.67
C ARG A 98 -11.67 -15.18 4.94
N ALA A 99 -11.47 -14.23 4.03
CA ALA A 99 -12.57 -13.64 3.27
C ALA A 99 -13.26 -14.68 2.37
N TYR A 100 -12.52 -15.67 1.88
CA TYR A 100 -13.10 -16.77 1.13
C TYR A 100 -13.84 -17.78 2.03
N GLU A 101 -13.31 -18.09 3.21
CA GLU A 101 -13.85 -19.12 4.11
C GLU A 101 -15.02 -18.65 4.97
N ILE A 102 -15.10 -17.36 5.30
CA ILE A 102 -16.16 -16.80 6.16
C ILE A 102 -17.44 -16.59 5.32
N PRO A 103 -18.54 -17.33 5.56
CA PRO A 103 -19.72 -17.30 4.69
C PRO A 103 -20.42 -15.94 4.56
N ASN A 104 -20.19 -15.03 5.51
CA ASN A 104 -20.81 -13.71 5.56
C ASN A 104 -19.82 -12.58 5.21
N ALA A 105 -18.62 -12.90 4.76
CA ALA A 105 -17.69 -11.90 4.26
C ALA A 105 -18.28 -11.22 3.02
N HIS A 106 -18.29 -9.89 2.98
CA HIS A 106 -18.90 -9.14 1.89
C HIS A 106 -18.24 -7.77 1.73
N GLY A 107 -18.37 -7.20 0.54
CA GLY A 107 -17.88 -5.86 0.26
C GLY A 107 -16.36 -5.80 0.15
N ARG A 108 -15.78 -4.76 0.74
CA ARG A 108 -14.35 -4.43 0.67
C ARG A 108 -13.75 -4.56 2.05
N TYR A 109 -12.48 -4.91 2.13
CA TYR A 109 -11.71 -4.93 3.38
C TYR A 109 -10.38 -4.22 3.18
N LEU A 110 -10.12 -3.17 3.95
CA LEU A 110 -8.79 -2.56 3.98
C LEU A 110 -7.82 -3.48 4.72
N CYS A 111 -6.73 -3.84 4.05
CA CYS A 111 -5.67 -4.67 4.63
C CYS A 111 -4.41 -3.83 4.81
N ALA A 112 -4.35 -3.13 5.94
CA ALA A 112 -3.29 -2.19 6.28
C ALA A 112 -2.81 -2.41 7.72
N GLY A 113 -1.50 -2.38 7.91
CA GLY A 113 -0.89 -2.34 9.24
C GLY A 113 -0.66 -0.89 9.67
N ARG A 114 0.61 -0.52 9.86
CA ARG A 114 0.97 0.82 10.35
C ARG A 114 1.24 1.79 9.20
N THR A 115 0.74 3.01 9.34
CA THR A 115 1.17 4.15 8.53
C THR A 115 2.46 4.72 9.10
N LEU A 116 3.50 4.80 8.26
CA LEU A 116 4.80 5.32 8.65
C LEU A 116 5.23 6.43 7.69
N HIS A 117 5.76 7.51 8.26
CA HIS A 117 6.50 8.50 7.49
C HIS A 117 7.81 7.89 6.95
N ARG A 118 8.27 8.31 5.76
CA ARG A 118 9.53 7.77 5.18
C ARG A 118 10.74 7.95 6.10
N ALA A 119 10.79 9.02 6.88
CA ALA A 119 11.84 9.22 7.88
C ALA A 119 11.86 8.11 8.93
N GLU A 120 10.69 7.65 9.39
CA GLU A 120 10.59 6.56 10.36
C GLU A 120 11.04 5.23 9.75
N VAL A 121 10.68 4.97 8.50
CA VAL A 121 11.16 3.80 7.74
C VAL A 121 12.69 3.81 7.66
N CYS A 122 13.30 4.93 7.25
CA CYS A 122 14.76 5.04 7.17
C CYS A 122 15.43 4.86 8.53
N ARG A 123 14.84 5.41 9.61
CA ARG A 123 15.34 5.20 10.98
C ARG A 123 15.29 3.73 11.41
N ILE A 124 14.22 3.02 11.06
CA ILE A 124 14.10 1.57 11.32
C ILE A 124 15.19 0.81 10.56
N LEU A 125 15.37 1.09 9.27
CA LEU A 125 16.39 0.44 8.45
C LEU A 125 17.80 0.69 8.99
N ALA A 126 18.15 1.95 9.27
CA ALA A 126 19.47 2.31 9.81
C ALA A 126 19.74 1.68 11.19
N LYS A 127 18.70 1.44 12.01
CA LYS A 127 18.83 0.75 13.29
C LYS A 127 19.18 -0.73 13.12
N PHE A 128 18.54 -1.41 12.17
CA PHE A 128 18.74 -2.85 11.96
C PHE A 128 19.90 -3.18 11.03
N PHE A 129 20.28 -2.25 10.16
CA PHE A 129 21.24 -2.43 9.09
C PHE A 129 22.21 -1.23 9.02
N PRO A 130 22.99 -0.97 10.09
CA PRO A 130 23.85 0.21 10.19
C PRO A 130 25.00 0.25 9.18
N GLU A 131 25.31 -0.87 8.54
CA GLU A 131 26.35 -1.01 7.51
C GLU A 131 25.93 -0.48 6.12
N TYR A 132 24.63 -0.25 5.91
CA TYR A 132 24.10 0.22 4.63
C TYR A 132 23.96 1.76 4.58
N PRO A 133 24.09 2.38 3.40
CA PRO A 133 23.99 3.82 3.18
C PRO A 133 22.55 4.37 3.26
N VAL A 134 21.85 4.12 4.36
CA VAL A 134 20.45 4.55 4.53
C VAL A 134 20.34 6.08 4.59
N PRO A 135 19.46 6.72 3.78
CA PRO A 135 19.27 8.16 3.81
C PRO A 135 18.78 8.71 5.16
N THR A 136 19.40 9.80 5.61
CA THR A 136 19.01 10.53 6.82
C THR A 136 18.33 11.86 6.54
N ARG A 137 18.32 12.31 5.27
CA ARG A 137 17.76 13.59 4.85
C ARG A 137 16.51 13.41 3.99
N CYS A 138 15.54 14.30 4.21
CA CYS A 138 14.41 14.46 3.32
C CYS A 138 14.89 15.10 2.00
N LYS A 139 14.30 14.67 0.89
CA LYS A 139 14.42 15.34 -0.40
C LYS A 139 13.81 16.73 -0.23
N GLU A 140 14.63 17.76 -0.35
CA GLU A 140 14.14 19.13 -0.47
C GLU A 140 13.26 19.19 -1.71
N GLY A 141 12.08 19.81 -1.58
CA GLY A 141 11.22 20.01 -2.74
C GLY A 141 12.02 20.72 -3.82
N ALA A 142 11.85 20.34 -5.08
CA ALA A 142 12.13 21.30 -6.14
C ALA A 142 11.29 22.54 -5.79
N GLY A 143 11.95 23.65 -5.50
CA GLY A 143 11.26 24.93 -5.38
C GLY A 143 10.55 25.19 -6.70
N GLU A 144 9.31 25.66 -6.59
CA GLU A 144 8.40 26.14 -7.64
C GLU A 144 7.79 25.10 -8.59
#